data_AF-M4ST51-F1
#
_entry.id   AF-M4ST51-F1
#
_cell.length_a   1.000
_cell.length_b   1.000
_cell.length_c   1.000
_cell.angle_alpha   90.00
_cell.angle_beta   90.00
_cell.angle_gamma   90.00
#
_symmetry.space_group_name_H-M   'P 1'
#
loop_
_entity.id
_entity.type
_entity.pdbx_description
1 polymer ?
#
loop_
_entity_poly.entity_id
_entity_poly.type
_entity_poly.pdbx_seq_one_letter_code
_entity_poly.pdbx_strand_id
1 'polypeptide(L)'
;QDSSYEDREKSKVHADAQDYHKKISYFAEHWADWKAAAEAFAKPTVENKLKEEAALKLFGKDKKLAHAKLKAVAEQAWKLKKRLPQLSTGADKLTETIAINKIKEAAFGVSTATPPSVTQDEAFGCAINRDARENVCVGEAASKKVKSAVTALVCLCMKSTKVSHTAQTGVCTDKADGTTGWDSVTSSPNTGDTTKIAKSCHSKKGQEIPPSNLIVSTETLKGLITTDGTDGYLGAYKETGCNGSSGHGVCVKFSGYLADPDSTLKKLTWLTSIRDLETQLNERQEEKTVVDRINDKPKQLSNAAAAAVAEAEKTASEESSTAIINGKTKSNVKTAQCSAKTYTTCTRAGCKWEGTGETEGTCKPKDKEEKTNAAGKEAATGCAKNEPIRPLVKTKKQATSKIVHLERGKIMSLT
;
A
#
# COMPACT_ATOMS: atom_id res chain seq x y z
N GLN A 1 -3.86 -30.90 -18.19
CA GLN A 1 -2.68 -30.59 -17.36
C GLN A 1 -2.94 -29.22 -16.75
N ASP A 2 -2.74 -29.06 -15.45
CA ASP A 2 -2.99 -27.78 -14.76
C ASP A 2 -1.88 -26.81 -15.19
N SER A 3 -2.22 -25.80 -15.97
CA SER A 3 -1.23 -25.02 -16.74
C SER A 3 -0.41 -24.03 -15.92
N SER A 4 -0.73 -23.89 -14.64
CA SER A 4 -0.08 -22.96 -13.72
C SER A 4 1.05 -23.59 -12.92
N TYR A 5 1.12 -24.93 -12.81
CA TYR A 5 2.04 -25.62 -11.91
C TYR A 5 3.04 -26.50 -12.65
N GLU A 6 4.29 -26.50 -12.19
CA GLU A 6 5.39 -27.30 -12.73
C GLU A 6 5.32 -28.76 -12.29
N ASP A 7 4.67 -29.04 -11.17
CA ASP A 7 4.57 -30.35 -10.56
C ASP A 7 3.12 -30.77 -10.28
N ARG A 8 2.93 -32.07 -10.03
CA ARG A 8 1.62 -32.66 -9.72
C ARG A 8 1.13 -32.33 -8.32
N GLU A 9 2.04 -31.97 -7.42
CA GLU A 9 1.76 -31.64 -6.02
C GLU A 9 1.26 -30.19 -5.85
N LYS A 10 1.33 -29.40 -6.93
CA LYS A 10 1.03 -27.97 -6.98
C LYS A 10 1.87 -27.17 -5.99
N SER A 11 3.12 -27.58 -5.80
CA SER A 11 4.05 -26.92 -4.88
C SER A 11 4.90 -25.84 -5.58
N LYS A 12 5.07 -25.93 -6.91
CA LYS A 12 5.81 -24.96 -7.71
C LYS A 12 4.98 -24.42 -8.88
N VAL A 13 4.96 -23.09 -9.02
CA VAL A 13 4.22 -22.35 -10.05
C VAL A 13 5.17 -21.92 -11.17
N HIS A 14 4.72 -22.00 -12.42
CA HIS A 14 5.51 -21.54 -13.56
C HIS A 14 5.87 -20.05 -13.43
N ALA A 15 7.12 -19.71 -13.76
CA ALA A 15 7.59 -18.32 -13.76
C ALA A 15 6.83 -17.46 -14.79
N ASP A 16 6.63 -18.00 -15.99
CA ASP A 16 5.95 -17.34 -17.11
C ASP A 16 4.75 -18.16 -17.59
N ALA A 17 3.82 -17.51 -18.29
CA ALA A 17 2.74 -18.19 -18.98
C ALA A 17 3.34 -19.19 -19.98
N GLN A 18 2.69 -20.32 -20.18
CA GLN A 18 3.10 -21.26 -21.24
C GLN A 18 2.94 -20.62 -22.63
N ASP A 19 3.76 -21.00 -23.61
CA ASP A 19 3.80 -20.32 -24.92
C ASP A 19 2.47 -20.32 -25.68
N TYR A 20 1.64 -21.35 -25.48
CA TYR A 20 0.29 -21.41 -26.05
C TYR A 20 -0.71 -20.45 -25.37
N HIS A 21 -0.47 -20.08 -24.11
CA HIS A 21 -1.25 -19.09 -23.38
C HIS A 21 -0.84 -17.66 -23.71
N LYS A 22 0.45 -17.40 -23.97
CA LYS A 22 0.95 -16.08 -24.38
C LYS A 22 0.27 -15.56 -25.66
N LYS A 23 -0.21 -16.46 -26.51
CA LYS A 23 -0.91 -16.14 -27.77
C LYS A 23 -2.38 -15.71 -27.59
N ILE A 24 -2.91 -15.79 -26.36
CA ILE A 24 -4.29 -15.45 -26.04
C ILE A 24 -4.28 -14.20 -25.17
N SER A 25 -4.72 -13.05 -25.71
CA SER A 25 -4.66 -11.74 -25.02
C SER A 25 -5.31 -11.76 -23.63
N TYR A 26 -6.48 -12.41 -23.49
CA TYR A 26 -7.13 -12.63 -22.19
C TYR A 26 -6.20 -13.32 -21.17
N PHE A 27 -5.45 -14.33 -21.61
CA PHE A 27 -4.57 -15.09 -20.73
C PHE A 27 -3.36 -14.25 -20.30
N ALA A 28 -2.81 -13.44 -21.20
CA ALA A 28 -1.71 -12.53 -20.91
C ALA A 28 -2.10 -11.47 -19.87
N GLU A 29 -3.31 -10.90 -19.97
CA GLU A 29 -3.79 -9.85 -19.06
C GLU A 29 -4.08 -10.33 -17.63
N HIS A 30 -4.44 -11.60 -17.46
CA HIS A 30 -4.75 -12.20 -16.16
C HIS A 30 -3.59 -13.03 -15.57
N TRP A 31 -2.52 -13.30 -16.32
CA TRP A 31 -1.47 -14.23 -15.90
C TRP A 31 -0.83 -13.83 -14.57
N ALA A 32 -0.52 -12.55 -14.37
CA ALA A 32 0.08 -12.07 -13.13
C ALA A 32 -0.82 -12.37 -11.91
N ASP A 33 -2.13 -12.19 -12.06
CA ASP A 33 -3.11 -12.47 -11.00
C ASP A 33 -3.25 -13.97 -10.74
N TRP A 34 -3.29 -14.79 -11.80
CA TRP A 34 -3.36 -16.24 -11.68
C TRP A 34 -2.09 -16.86 -11.10
N LYS A 35 -0.92 -16.34 -11.47
CA LYS A 35 0.36 -16.73 -10.89
C LYS A 35 0.38 -16.42 -9.40
N ALA A 36 0.03 -15.20 -9.00
CA ALA A 36 -0.04 -14.82 -7.59
C ALA A 36 -1.04 -15.68 -6.80
N ALA A 37 -2.20 -15.99 -7.39
CA ALA A 37 -3.20 -16.88 -6.77
C ALA A 37 -2.68 -18.32 -6.63
N ALA A 38 -1.96 -18.84 -7.64
CA ALA A 38 -1.35 -20.17 -7.59
C ALA A 38 -0.22 -20.25 -6.56
N GLU A 39 0.61 -19.20 -6.45
CA GLU A 39 1.68 -19.11 -5.46
C GLU A 39 1.10 -19.04 -4.03
N ALA A 40 0.00 -18.32 -3.85
CA ALA A 40 -0.72 -18.29 -2.58
C ALA A 40 -1.32 -19.68 -2.23
N PHE A 41 -1.82 -20.43 -3.21
CA PHE A 41 -2.32 -21.78 -3.03
C PHE A 41 -1.23 -22.80 -2.66
N ALA A 42 -0.03 -22.63 -3.23
CA ALA A 42 1.13 -23.50 -2.97
C ALA A 42 1.70 -23.33 -1.55
N LYS A 43 1.56 -22.15 -0.93
CA LYS A 43 2.12 -21.85 0.41
C LYS A 43 1.41 -22.64 1.53
N PRO A 44 2.16 -23.33 2.41
CA PRO A 44 1.60 -23.99 3.58
C PRO A 44 1.44 -22.98 4.73
N THR A 45 0.31 -22.27 4.79
CA THR A 45 -0.02 -21.40 5.95
C THR A 45 -1.19 -21.96 6.77
N VAL A 46 -1.19 -21.64 8.07
CA VAL A 46 -2.07 -22.13 9.17
C VAL A 46 -3.58 -21.95 8.94
N GLU A 47 -4.01 -21.39 7.81
CA GLU A 47 -5.40 -21.41 7.37
C GLU A 47 -5.47 -21.97 5.95
N ASN A 48 -5.50 -23.28 5.83
CA ASN A 48 -5.87 -24.02 4.63
C ASN A 48 -7.34 -23.78 4.21
N LYS A 49 -7.94 -22.60 4.48
CA LYS A 49 -9.33 -22.29 4.08
C LYS A 49 -9.51 -22.37 2.56
N LEU A 50 -8.52 -21.95 1.78
CA LEU A 50 -8.57 -22.07 0.31
C LEU A 50 -8.46 -23.53 -0.15
N LYS A 51 -7.75 -24.39 0.60
CA LYS A 51 -7.69 -25.84 0.31
C LYS A 51 -8.94 -26.57 0.81
N GLU A 52 -9.56 -26.13 1.90
CA GLU A 52 -10.85 -26.63 2.40
C GLU A 52 -12.02 -26.20 1.51
N GLU A 53 -12.05 -24.94 1.07
CA GLU A 53 -12.99 -24.39 0.06
C GLU A 53 -12.67 -24.86 -1.36
N ALA A 54 -11.49 -25.38 -1.66
CA ALA A 54 -11.19 -26.06 -2.92
C ALA A 54 -11.38 -27.59 -2.84
N ALA A 55 -11.41 -28.14 -1.62
CA ALA A 55 -11.72 -29.54 -1.33
C ALA A 55 -13.23 -29.82 -1.33
N LEU A 56 -14.02 -28.89 -1.87
CA LEU A 56 -15.39 -29.17 -2.28
C LEU A 56 -15.34 -30.42 -3.15
N LYS A 57 -16.08 -31.44 -2.72
CA LYS A 57 -16.21 -32.72 -3.43
C LYS A 57 -17.13 -32.55 -4.65
N LEU A 58 -16.90 -31.50 -5.45
CA LEU A 58 -17.63 -31.20 -6.68
C LEU A 58 -17.00 -31.99 -7.81
N PHE A 59 -17.82 -32.80 -8.46
CA PHE A 59 -17.43 -33.61 -9.62
C PHE A 59 -18.34 -33.30 -10.81
N GLY A 60 -17.92 -33.69 -12.01
CA GLY A 60 -18.78 -33.64 -13.19
C GLY A 60 -19.41 -32.27 -13.47
N LYS A 61 -20.74 -32.22 -13.50
CA LYS A 61 -21.53 -31.02 -13.85
C LYS A 61 -21.46 -29.94 -12.77
N ASP A 62 -21.42 -30.31 -11.50
CA ASP A 62 -21.41 -29.35 -10.38
C ASP A 62 -20.12 -28.55 -10.34
N LYS A 63 -18.99 -29.21 -10.64
CA LYS A 63 -17.70 -28.53 -10.81
C LYS A 63 -17.74 -27.54 -11.97
N LYS A 64 -18.39 -27.88 -13.09
CA LYS A 64 -18.54 -26.97 -14.24
C LYS A 64 -19.43 -25.77 -13.89
N LEU A 65 -20.52 -25.99 -13.15
CA LEU A 65 -21.43 -24.94 -12.71
C LEU A 65 -20.75 -23.97 -11.73
N ALA A 66 -20.08 -24.50 -10.70
CA ALA A 66 -19.31 -23.69 -9.75
C ALA A 66 -18.21 -22.90 -10.48
N HIS A 67 -17.47 -23.53 -11.40
CA HIS A 67 -16.43 -22.87 -12.18
C HIS A 67 -16.99 -21.72 -13.04
N ALA A 68 -18.14 -21.89 -13.69
CA ALA A 68 -18.76 -20.83 -14.49
C ALA A 68 -19.14 -19.62 -13.63
N LYS A 69 -19.74 -19.85 -12.45
CA LYS A 69 -20.11 -18.78 -11.51
C LYS A 69 -18.90 -18.09 -10.90
N LEU A 70 -17.89 -18.86 -10.48
CA LEU A 70 -16.64 -18.32 -9.94
C LEU A 70 -15.88 -17.51 -10.99
N LYS A 71 -15.90 -17.93 -12.26
CA LYS A 71 -15.33 -17.14 -13.36
C LYS A 71 -16.00 -15.78 -13.48
N ALA A 72 -17.33 -15.72 -13.41
CA ALA A 72 -18.07 -14.45 -13.46
C ALA A 72 -17.74 -13.53 -12.27
N VAL A 73 -17.61 -14.09 -11.07
CA VAL A 73 -17.21 -13.34 -9.86
C VAL A 73 -15.76 -12.83 -9.97
N ALA A 74 -14.83 -13.67 -10.44
CA ALA A 74 -13.43 -13.31 -10.63
C ALA A 74 -13.28 -12.20 -11.68
N GLU A 75 -14.05 -12.25 -12.76
CA GLU A 75 -14.07 -11.20 -13.80
C GLU A 75 -14.55 -9.86 -13.22
N GLN A 76 -15.59 -9.87 -12.37
CA GLN A 76 -16.05 -8.65 -11.69
C GLN A 76 -15.00 -8.10 -10.71
N ALA A 77 -14.34 -8.97 -9.95
CA ALA A 77 -13.26 -8.58 -9.05
C ALA A 77 -12.08 -7.96 -9.81
N TRP A 78 -11.71 -8.55 -10.95
CA TRP A 78 -10.65 -8.03 -11.80
C TRP A 78 -11.01 -6.65 -12.38
N LYS A 79 -12.24 -6.46 -12.85
CA LYS A 79 -12.72 -5.15 -13.30
C LYS A 79 -12.70 -4.10 -12.20
N LEU A 80 -13.00 -4.48 -10.95
CA LEU A 80 -12.86 -3.57 -9.81
C LEU A 80 -11.41 -3.22 -9.53
N LYS A 81 -10.49 -4.20 -9.57
CA LYS A 81 -9.05 -3.95 -9.45
C LYS A 81 -8.56 -2.99 -10.52
N LYS A 82 -9.00 -3.14 -11.78
CA LYS A 82 -8.65 -2.25 -12.90
C LYS A 82 -9.18 -0.82 -12.76
N ARG A 83 -10.14 -0.57 -11.87
CA ARG A 83 -10.62 0.79 -11.58
C ARG A 83 -9.72 1.55 -10.61
N LEU A 84 -8.82 0.86 -9.91
CA LEU A 84 -7.83 1.50 -9.06
C LEU A 84 -6.82 2.27 -9.93
N PRO A 85 -6.53 3.53 -9.62
CA PRO A 85 -5.50 4.28 -10.33
C PRO A 85 -4.15 3.58 -10.14
N GLN A 86 -3.30 3.64 -11.16
CA GLN A 86 -1.93 3.16 -11.05
C GLN A 86 -1.12 4.24 -10.34
N LEU A 87 -0.58 3.90 -9.18
CA LEU A 87 0.34 4.76 -8.47
C LEU A 87 1.71 4.78 -9.15
N SER A 88 2.37 5.93 -9.10
CA SER A 88 3.81 5.99 -9.33
C SER A 88 4.55 5.15 -8.29
N THR A 89 5.76 4.68 -8.62
CA THR A 89 6.62 3.95 -7.67
C THR A 89 6.91 4.77 -6.40
N GLY A 90 6.98 6.10 -6.52
CA GLY A 90 7.15 7.00 -5.39
C GLY A 90 5.93 6.98 -4.47
N ALA A 91 4.74 7.14 -5.03
CA ALA A 91 3.50 7.09 -4.26
C ALA A 91 3.29 5.72 -3.62
N ASP A 92 3.49 4.63 -4.36
CA ASP A 92 3.33 3.25 -3.87
C ASP A 92 4.24 2.90 -2.69
N LYS A 93 5.41 3.54 -2.59
CA LYS A 93 6.35 3.35 -1.47
C LYS A 93 6.20 4.39 -0.38
N LEU A 94 5.38 5.42 -0.58
CA LEU A 94 5.23 6.51 0.37
C LEU A 94 4.66 5.99 1.69
N THR A 95 5.31 6.39 2.79
CA THR A 95 4.88 6.13 4.17
C THR A 95 4.93 7.43 4.96
N GLU A 96 4.27 7.48 6.11
CA GLU A 96 4.33 8.62 7.04
C GLU A 96 5.78 9.03 7.35
N THR A 97 6.64 8.05 7.67
CA THR A 97 8.06 8.30 7.96
C THR A 97 8.81 8.89 6.76
N ILE A 98 8.57 8.37 5.56
CA ILE A 98 9.20 8.88 4.33
C ILE A 98 8.73 10.31 4.04
N ALA A 99 7.43 10.58 4.19
CA ALA A 99 6.86 11.92 4.00
C ALA A 99 7.46 12.93 4.99
N ILE A 100 7.51 12.59 6.28
CA ILE A 100 8.09 13.43 7.33
C ILE A 100 9.58 13.69 7.05
N ASN A 101 10.34 12.67 6.66
CA ASN A 101 11.76 12.81 6.37
C ASN A 101 11.99 13.76 5.18
N LYS A 102 11.22 13.63 4.10
CA LYS A 102 11.29 14.55 2.95
C LYS A 102 11.02 16.00 3.35
N ILE A 103 10.02 16.24 4.19
CA ILE A 103 9.70 17.58 4.69
C ILE A 103 10.84 18.14 5.54
N LYS A 104 11.39 17.33 6.46
CA LYS A 104 12.50 17.74 7.32
C LYS A 104 13.78 18.00 6.54
N GLU A 105 14.11 17.15 5.57
CA GLU A 105 15.26 17.35 4.67
C GLU A 105 15.09 18.64 3.86
N ALA A 106 13.89 18.91 3.35
CA ALA A 106 13.64 20.15 2.63
C ALA A 106 13.75 21.39 3.54
N ALA A 107 13.28 21.29 4.78
CA ALA A 107 13.29 22.40 5.73
C ALA A 107 14.68 22.66 6.34
N PHE A 108 15.38 21.60 6.75
CA PHE A 108 16.58 21.65 7.61
C PHE A 108 17.84 21.07 6.95
N GLY A 109 17.73 20.53 5.74
CA GLY A 109 18.83 19.86 5.02
C GLY A 109 19.02 18.39 5.40
N VAL A 110 18.56 17.96 6.59
CA VAL A 110 18.61 16.57 7.06
C VAL A 110 17.32 16.15 7.78
N SER A 111 16.99 14.86 7.76
CA SER A 111 15.73 14.33 8.33
C SER A 111 15.72 14.19 9.85
N THR A 112 16.89 14.25 10.50
CA THR A 112 17.03 14.15 11.97
C THR A 112 16.90 15.49 12.67
N ALA A 113 17.08 16.60 11.95
CA ALA A 113 17.09 17.93 12.53
C ALA A 113 15.68 18.45 12.83
N THR A 114 15.65 19.44 13.72
CA THR A 114 14.47 20.18 14.17
C THR A 114 14.85 21.65 14.35
N PRO A 115 13.90 22.59 14.50
CA PRO A 115 14.22 23.99 14.74
C PRO A 115 15.21 24.23 15.90
N PRO A 116 15.16 23.50 17.05
CA PRO A 116 16.15 23.67 18.11
C PRO A 116 17.50 22.99 17.90
N SER A 117 17.66 22.10 16.92
CA SER A 117 18.86 21.29 16.75
C SER A 117 19.60 21.52 15.44
N VAL A 118 18.97 22.18 14.46
CA VAL A 118 19.57 22.39 13.13
C VAL A 118 20.84 23.22 13.21
N THR A 119 21.92 22.64 12.71
CA THR A 119 23.22 23.30 12.56
C THR A 119 23.33 24.00 11.21
N GLN A 120 24.30 24.92 11.06
CA GLN A 120 24.54 25.51 9.75
C GLN A 120 24.97 24.45 8.72
N ASP A 121 25.82 23.49 9.11
CA ASP A 121 26.35 22.51 8.17
C ASP A 121 25.25 21.57 7.66
N GLU A 122 24.31 21.18 8.53
CA GLU A 122 23.13 20.44 8.11
C GLU A 122 22.26 21.25 7.14
N ALA A 123 21.95 22.50 7.47
CA ALA A 123 21.10 23.35 6.65
C ALA A 123 21.68 23.59 5.25
N PHE A 124 22.99 23.87 5.17
CA PHE A 124 23.72 24.10 3.91
C PHE A 124 24.19 22.80 3.23
N GLY A 125 24.06 21.66 3.90
CA GLY A 125 24.55 20.34 3.45
C GLY A 125 26.07 20.16 3.52
N CYS A 126 26.80 21.17 3.98
CA CYS A 126 28.25 21.14 4.20
C CYS A 126 28.72 22.40 4.94
N ALA A 127 29.98 22.39 5.38
CA ALA A 127 30.62 23.56 5.96
C ALA A 127 30.82 24.69 4.92
N ILE A 128 30.38 25.90 5.27
CA ILE A 128 30.48 27.09 4.42
C ILE A 128 31.89 27.64 4.32
N ASN A 129 32.79 27.35 5.27
CA ASN A 129 34.22 27.67 5.22
C ASN A 129 34.55 29.13 4.86
N ARG A 130 33.73 30.09 5.31
CA ARG A 130 33.89 31.54 5.08
C ARG A 130 33.67 31.99 3.63
N ASP A 131 33.04 31.14 2.81
CA ASP A 131 32.60 31.52 1.47
C ASP A 131 31.70 32.76 1.54
N ALA A 132 31.85 33.64 0.55
CA ALA A 132 31.11 34.89 0.50
C ALA A 132 29.61 34.68 0.38
N ARG A 133 28.83 35.44 1.14
CA ARG A 133 27.37 35.33 1.20
C ARG A 133 26.70 35.39 -0.16
N GLU A 134 27.11 36.32 -1.02
CA GLU A 134 26.55 36.47 -2.37
C GLU A 134 26.83 35.26 -3.29
N ASN A 135 27.91 34.50 -3.04
CA ASN A 135 28.22 33.28 -3.78
C ASN A 135 27.45 32.06 -3.25
N VAL A 136 26.99 32.12 -1.99
CA VAL A 136 26.26 31.02 -1.34
C VAL A 136 24.74 31.22 -1.45
N CYS A 137 24.26 32.47 -1.36
CA CYS A 137 22.85 32.86 -1.46
C CYS A 137 22.35 32.90 -2.91
N VAL A 138 22.55 31.77 -3.59
CA VAL A 138 22.17 31.53 -4.98
C VAL A 138 21.37 30.23 -5.06
N GLY A 139 20.27 30.26 -5.80
CA GLY A 139 19.41 29.12 -6.08
C GLY A 139 20.01 28.21 -7.14
N GLU A 140 20.93 27.34 -6.73
CA GLU A 140 21.60 26.37 -7.58
C GLU A 140 21.71 24.99 -6.94
N ALA A 141 21.84 23.96 -7.77
CA ALA A 141 21.97 22.58 -7.33
C ALA A 141 23.38 22.23 -6.78
N ALA A 142 24.34 23.16 -6.86
CA ALA A 142 25.71 22.95 -6.39
C ALA A 142 25.84 22.88 -4.86
N SER A 143 26.95 22.35 -4.36
CA SER A 143 27.29 22.38 -2.93
C SER A 143 27.48 23.81 -2.42
N LYS A 144 27.26 24.05 -1.11
CA LYS A 144 27.36 25.38 -0.50
C LYS A 144 26.46 26.42 -1.19
N LYS A 145 25.20 26.04 -1.38
CA LYS A 145 24.14 26.87 -1.97
C LYS A 145 22.89 26.77 -1.09
N VAL A 146 21.78 27.34 -1.55
CA VAL A 146 20.51 27.30 -0.83
C VAL A 146 19.87 25.90 -0.86
N LYS A 147 20.37 25.01 0.00
CA LYS A 147 20.00 23.59 0.07
C LYS A 147 18.74 23.27 0.87
N SER A 148 18.31 24.18 1.74
CA SER A 148 17.13 24.01 2.57
C SER A 148 16.37 25.33 2.74
N ALA A 149 15.13 25.25 3.21
CA ALA A 149 14.34 26.43 3.54
C ALA A 149 15.00 27.28 4.65
N VAL A 150 15.62 26.65 5.66
CA VAL A 150 16.38 27.37 6.69
C VAL A 150 17.57 28.11 6.10
N THR A 151 18.28 27.53 5.13
CA THR A 151 19.34 28.26 4.43
C THR A 151 18.81 29.48 3.67
N ALA A 152 17.65 29.36 3.01
CA ALA A 152 17.03 30.51 2.37
C ALA A 152 16.74 31.61 3.40
N LEU A 153 16.21 31.25 4.57
CA LEU A 153 15.99 32.19 5.66
C LEU A 153 17.29 32.79 6.21
N VAL A 154 18.40 32.03 6.29
CA VAL A 154 19.71 32.59 6.66
C VAL A 154 20.12 33.68 5.65
N CYS A 155 19.95 33.44 4.36
CA CYS A 155 20.24 34.43 3.30
C CYS A 155 19.34 35.66 3.36
N LEU A 156 18.10 35.52 3.82
CA LEU A 156 17.11 36.60 3.88
C LEU A 156 17.18 37.40 5.19
N CYS A 157 17.47 36.74 6.32
CA CYS A 157 17.21 37.29 7.65
C CYS A 157 18.47 37.62 8.45
N MET A 158 19.58 36.90 8.23
CA MET A 158 20.79 37.14 9.01
C MET A 158 21.41 38.49 8.63
N LYS A 159 21.85 39.28 9.62
CA LYS A 159 22.51 40.56 9.36
C LYS A 159 23.87 40.36 8.70
N SER A 160 24.29 41.32 7.87
CA SER A 160 25.67 41.37 7.37
C SER A 160 26.61 41.91 8.44
N THR A 161 27.90 41.53 8.36
CA THR A 161 28.98 42.13 9.18
C THR A 161 29.90 43.01 8.36
N LYS A 162 29.60 43.25 7.08
CA LYS A 162 30.50 44.00 6.19
C LYS A 162 30.59 45.45 6.65
N VAL A 163 31.77 45.88 7.11
CA VAL A 163 32.02 47.23 7.65
C VAL A 163 31.91 48.34 6.61
N SER A 164 32.05 48.03 5.32
CA SER A 164 31.94 49.02 4.24
C SER A 164 30.51 49.50 3.95
N HIS A 165 29.50 48.90 4.58
CA HIS A 165 28.09 49.26 4.41
C HIS A 165 27.33 49.17 5.72
N THR A 166 26.23 49.90 5.85
CA THR A 166 25.31 49.71 6.98
C THR A 166 24.63 48.35 6.85
N ALA A 167 24.76 47.50 7.86
CA ALA A 167 24.03 46.22 7.92
C ALA A 167 22.53 46.48 8.00
N GLN A 168 21.74 45.69 7.28
CA GLN A 168 20.29 45.65 7.47
C GLN A 168 19.99 44.76 8.67
N THR A 169 19.19 45.27 9.60
CA THR A 169 18.78 44.61 10.84
C THR A 169 17.25 44.59 10.92
N GLY A 170 16.69 43.61 11.60
CA GLY A 170 15.24 43.45 11.75
C GLY A 170 14.52 43.10 10.45
N VAL A 171 15.23 42.59 9.43
CA VAL A 171 14.65 42.32 8.09
C VAL A 171 13.51 41.31 8.18
N CYS A 172 13.71 40.23 8.96
CA CYS A 172 12.67 39.27 9.27
C CYS A 172 12.14 39.51 10.69
N THR A 173 13.03 39.45 11.68
CA THR A 173 12.80 39.81 13.09
C THR A 173 14.15 40.18 13.70
N ASP A 174 14.19 40.99 14.76
CA ASP A 174 15.45 41.36 15.45
C ASP A 174 16.23 40.15 15.98
N LYS A 175 15.52 39.05 16.34
CA LYS A 175 16.17 37.81 16.78
C LYS A 175 16.82 37.05 15.63
N ALA A 176 16.26 37.16 14.42
CA ALA A 176 16.74 36.46 13.23
C ALA A 176 18.00 37.11 12.64
N ASP A 177 18.31 38.35 13.01
CA ASP A 177 19.58 39.02 12.64
C ASP A 177 20.81 38.21 13.05
N GLY A 178 20.71 37.49 14.18
CA GLY A 178 21.81 36.76 14.76
C GLY A 178 22.81 37.66 15.50
N THR A 179 23.62 37.02 16.33
CA THR A 179 24.65 37.69 17.13
C THR A 179 25.92 37.95 16.35
N THR A 180 26.38 36.98 15.55
CA THR A 180 27.66 37.11 14.82
C THR A 180 27.49 37.81 13.48
N GLY A 181 26.37 37.60 12.78
CA GLY A 181 26.17 38.02 11.39
C GLY A 181 27.04 37.24 10.38
N TRP A 182 26.87 37.55 9.09
CA TRP A 182 27.59 36.90 7.99
C TRP A 182 27.83 37.84 6.79
N ASP A 183 29.10 37.93 6.37
CA ASP A 183 29.51 38.54 5.10
C ASP A 183 30.40 37.57 4.30
N SER A 184 31.69 37.49 4.64
CA SER A 184 32.70 36.61 4.07
C SER A 184 33.98 36.73 4.89
N VAL A 185 34.91 35.77 4.80
CA VAL A 185 36.31 35.83 5.30
C VAL A 185 36.51 36.03 6.82
N THR A 186 35.84 37.01 7.43
CA THR A 186 35.89 37.37 8.85
C THR A 186 34.71 36.80 9.64
N SER A 187 33.60 36.46 8.97
CA SER A 187 32.40 35.87 9.58
C SER A 187 31.75 34.82 8.67
N SER A 188 31.15 33.80 9.29
CA SER A 188 30.38 32.73 8.64
C SER A 188 29.08 32.50 9.42
N PRO A 189 28.04 31.92 8.80
CA PRO A 189 26.90 31.42 9.56
C PRO A 189 27.36 30.41 10.61
N ASN A 190 26.76 30.46 11.79
CA ASN A 190 27.04 29.53 12.89
C ASN A 190 25.75 28.85 13.37
N THR A 191 25.89 27.73 14.09
CA THR A 191 24.77 26.93 14.59
C THR A 191 23.79 27.76 15.41
N GLY A 192 24.30 28.60 16.31
CA GLY A 192 23.48 29.39 17.24
C GLY A 192 22.54 30.34 16.50
N ASP A 193 23.06 31.07 15.51
CA ASP A 193 22.25 32.01 14.74
C ASP A 193 21.34 31.30 13.72
N THR A 194 21.80 30.21 13.09
CA THR A 194 20.94 29.35 12.25
C THR A 194 19.76 28.77 13.03
N THR A 195 20.00 28.28 14.25
CA THR A 195 18.96 27.79 15.16
C THR A 195 17.97 28.88 15.56
N LYS A 196 18.44 30.12 15.84
CA LYS A 196 17.55 31.26 16.14
C LYS A 196 16.63 31.58 14.97
N ILE A 197 17.18 31.60 13.76
CA ILE A 197 16.42 31.82 12.53
C ILE A 197 15.38 30.71 12.35
N ALA A 198 15.76 29.43 12.48
CA ALA A 198 14.82 28.32 12.38
C ALA A 198 13.68 28.40 13.43
N LYS A 199 13.97 28.89 14.64
CA LYS A 199 12.97 29.12 15.72
C LYS A 199 12.08 30.34 15.50
N SER A 200 12.45 31.25 14.61
CA SER A 200 11.65 32.46 14.31
C SER A 200 10.40 32.16 13.50
N CYS A 201 10.33 30.99 12.86
CA CYS A 201 9.17 30.54 12.11
C CYS A 201 7.94 30.37 13.03
N HIS A 202 6.77 30.74 12.52
CA HIS A 202 5.52 30.55 13.26
C HIS A 202 5.25 29.07 13.55
N SER A 203 4.93 28.75 14.81
CA SER A 203 4.60 27.39 15.22
C SER A 203 3.21 27.00 14.74
N LYS A 204 3.12 25.87 14.03
CA LYS A 204 1.84 25.22 13.66
C LYS A 204 1.54 23.99 14.54
N LYS A 205 2.15 23.88 15.73
CA LYS A 205 1.95 22.73 16.61
C LYS A 205 0.46 22.54 16.92
N GLY A 206 -0.04 21.33 16.69
CA GLY A 206 -1.44 20.98 16.91
C GLY A 206 -2.40 21.38 15.79
N GLN A 207 -1.90 21.99 14.70
CA GLN A 207 -2.70 22.22 13.50
C GLN A 207 -2.52 21.04 12.54
N GLU A 208 -3.63 20.56 12.00
CA GLU A 208 -3.61 19.65 10.86
C GLU A 208 -3.13 20.42 9.61
N ILE A 209 -2.18 19.86 8.89
CA ILE A 209 -1.64 20.46 7.66
C ILE A 209 -2.06 19.55 6.50
N PRO A 210 -3.08 19.94 5.72
CA PRO A 210 -3.51 19.14 4.59
C PRO A 210 -2.41 19.13 3.51
N PRO A 211 -2.31 18.06 2.69
CA PRO A 211 -1.37 18.01 1.57
C PRO A 211 -1.45 19.21 0.64
N SER A 212 -2.64 19.79 0.45
CA SER A 212 -2.87 21.00 -0.36
C SER A 212 -2.05 22.21 0.09
N ASN A 213 -1.66 22.28 1.37
CA ASN A 213 -0.84 23.37 1.87
C ASN A 213 0.59 23.34 1.31
N LEU A 214 1.09 22.17 0.90
CA LEU A 214 2.40 22.07 0.24
C LEU A 214 2.38 22.80 -1.11
N ILE A 215 1.33 22.60 -1.90
CA ILE A 215 1.11 23.29 -3.20
C ILE A 215 1.11 24.79 -2.98
N VAL A 216 0.23 25.25 -2.10
CA VAL A 216 0.03 26.67 -1.83
C VAL A 216 1.34 27.30 -1.35
N SER A 217 2.12 26.59 -0.52
CA SER A 217 3.41 27.09 -0.04
C SER A 217 4.44 27.23 -1.16
N THR A 218 4.55 26.25 -2.07
CA THR A 218 5.52 26.32 -3.17
C THR A 218 5.15 27.37 -4.22
N GLU A 219 3.85 27.53 -4.52
CA GLU A 219 3.37 28.56 -5.45
C GLU A 219 3.42 29.95 -4.83
N THR A 220 3.14 30.09 -3.52
CA THR A 220 3.36 31.36 -2.81
C THR A 220 4.83 31.76 -2.86
N LEU A 221 5.75 30.83 -2.61
CA LEU A 221 7.18 31.11 -2.71
C LEU A 221 7.57 31.58 -4.13
N LYS A 222 7.05 30.91 -5.17
CA LYS A 222 7.25 31.32 -6.57
C LYS A 222 6.73 32.74 -6.83
N GLY A 223 5.56 33.07 -6.30
CA GLY A 223 4.96 34.40 -6.43
C GLY A 223 5.69 35.52 -5.67
N LEU A 224 6.57 35.19 -4.72
CA LEU A 224 7.40 36.16 -3.99
C LEU A 224 8.71 36.53 -4.72
N ILE A 225 9.02 35.87 -5.84
CA ILE A 225 10.23 36.14 -6.60
C ILE A 225 9.99 37.35 -7.51
N THR A 226 10.84 38.36 -7.37
CA THR A 226 10.89 39.53 -8.23
C THR A 226 12.01 39.39 -9.26
N THR A 227 11.96 40.14 -10.35
CA THR A 227 12.98 40.08 -11.41
C THR A 227 13.71 41.41 -11.55
N ASP A 228 15.02 41.34 -11.78
CA ASP A 228 15.85 42.47 -12.22
C ASP A 228 16.86 41.98 -13.26
N GLY A 229 16.92 42.67 -14.40
CA GLY A 229 17.64 42.19 -15.58
C GLY A 229 17.15 40.81 -16.05
N THR A 230 18.06 39.84 -16.16
CA THR A 230 17.75 38.46 -16.56
C THR A 230 17.44 37.53 -15.39
N ASP A 231 17.60 38.03 -14.16
CA ASP A 231 17.68 37.20 -12.96
C ASP A 231 16.46 37.42 -12.06
N GLY A 232 16.20 36.43 -11.21
CA GLY A 232 15.13 36.45 -10.22
C GLY A 232 15.70 36.57 -8.81
N TYR A 233 14.93 37.15 -7.89
CA TYR A 233 15.34 37.41 -6.52
C TYR A 233 14.19 37.12 -5.56
N LEU A 234 14.42 36.20 -4.62
CA LEU A 234 13.60 36.07 -3.43
C LEU A 234 14.17 37.01 -2.36
N GLY A 235 13.36 37.90 -1.81
CA GLY A 235 13.80 38.92 -0.86
C GLY A 235 14.17 40.25 -1.54
N ALA A 236 14.68 41.20 -0.75
CA ALA A 236 14.95 42.54 -1.23
C ALA A 236 16.32 42.62 -1.92
N TYR A 237 16.30 42.75 -3.25
CA TYR A 237 17.46 43.06 -4.08
C TYR A 237 17.49 44.55 -4.43
N LYS A 238 18.68 45.16 -4.48
CA LYS A 238 18.90 46.53 -4.96
C LYS A 238 19.97 46.57 -6.05
N GLU A 239 21.19 46.15 -5.73
CA GLU A 239 22.31 46.15 -6.69
C GLU A 239 23.44 45.21 -6.30
N THR A 240 24.22 44.75 -7.29
CA THR A 240 25.52 44.06 -7.16
C THR A 240 25.55 42.73 -6.38
N GLY A 241 24.48 42.33 -5.68
CA GLY A 241 24.35 40.97 -5.15
C GLY A 241 23.56 40.82 -3.86
N CYS A 242 23.48 39.58 -3.37
CA CYS A 242 22.78 39.20 -2.13
C CYS A 242 23.77 39.03 -0.97
N ASN A 243 24.44 40.11 -0.55
CA ASN A 243 25.47 40.07 0.51
C ASN A 243 24.98 40.56 1.90
N GLY A 244 23.71 40.90 2.02
CA GLY A 244 23.05 41.29 3.28
C GLY A 244 23.24 42.75 3.70
N SER A 245 23.89 43.57 2.87
CA SER A 245 24.09 44.98 3.18
C SER A 245 22.99 45.89 2.62
N SER A 246 22.84 47.08 3.22
CA SER A 246 21.82 48.08 2.88
C SER A 246 21.88 48.63 1.45
N GLY A 247 23.07 48.68 0.85
CA GLY A 247 23.26 49.09 -0.54
C GLY A 247 22.92 47.99 -1.53
N HIS A 248 23.06 46.72 -1.13
CA HIS A 248 23.05 45.60 -2.06
C HIS A 248 21.76 44.78 -1.98
N GLY A 249 21.60 43.93 -0.97
CA GLY A 249 20.40 43.11 -0.87
C GLY A 249 20.47 41.99 0.15
N VAL A 250 19.31 41.68 0.72
CA VAL A 250 19.03 40.53 1.59
C VAL A 250 18.11 39.61 0.81
N CYS A 251 18.72 38.76 -0.01
CA CYS A 251 18.02 37.99 -1.03
C CYS A 251 18.65 36.62 -1.29
N VAL A 252 17.95 35.82 -2.11
CA VAL A 252 18.51 34.66 -2.83
C VAL A 252 18.38 34.94 -4.32
N LYS A 253 19.50 34.83 -5.04
CA LYS A 253 19.56 35.08 -6.49
C LYS A 253 19.25 33.82 -7.29
N PHE A 254 18.52 33.96 -8.39
CA PHE A 254 18.16 32.94 -9.36
C PHE A 254 18.61 33.37 -10.76
N SER A 255 19.80 32.93 -11.17
CA SER A 255 20.37 33.33 -12.47
C SER A 255 19.55 32.79 -13.64
N GLY A 256 19.21 33.67 -14.60
CA GLY A 256 18.44 33.32 -15.80
C GLY A 256 16.95 33.05 -15.57
N TYR A 257 16.42 33.44 -14.41
CA TYR A 257 15.02 33.20 -14.04
C TYR A 257 14.03 33.78 -15.04
N LEU A 258 14.29 34.96 -15.61
CA LEU A 258 13.35 35.60 -16.54
C LEU A 258 13.10 34.75 -17.80
N ALA A 259 14.13 34.02 -18.26
CA ALA A 259 14.03 33.19 -19.45
C ALA A 259 13.32 31.85 -19.17
N ASP A 260 13.59 31.23 -18.02
CA ASP A 260 13.01 29.95 -17.63
C ASP A 260 12.87 29.84 -16.09
N PRO A 261 11.76 30.36 -15.53
CA PRO A 261 11.50 30.30 -14.10
C PRO A 261 11.48 28.87 -13.54
N ASP A 262 10.91 27.93 -14.30
CA ASP A 262 10.67 26.58 -13.83
C ASP A 262 11.97 25.78 -13.77
N SER A 263 12.81 25.85 -14.81
CA SER A 263 14.15 25.24 -14.79
C SER A 263 15.02 25.81 -13.69
N THR A 264 14.94 27.12 -13.46
CA THR A 264 15.73 27.78 -12.40
C THR A 264 15.27 27.35 -11.01
N LEU A 265 13.96 27.24 -10.76
CA LEU A 265 13.43 26.76 -9.49
C LEU A 265 13.67 25.27 -9.24
N LYS A 266 13.72 24.44 -10.30
CA LYS A 266 14.08 23.01 -10.17
C LYS A 266 15.48 22.80 -9.59
N LYS A 267 16.37 23.79 -9.71
CA LYS A 267 17.72 23.75 -9.10
C LYS A 267 17.67 23.81 -7.57
N LEU A 268 16.60 24.33 -6.98
CA LEU A 268 16.32 24.19 -5.55
C LEU A 268 15.79 22.79 -5.26
N THR A 269 16.70 21.84 -5.05
CA THR A 269 16.35 20.42 -4.88
C THR A 269 15.37 20.17 -3.73
N TRP A 270 15.41 20.99 -2.68
CA TRP A 270 14.44 20.91 -1.58
C TRP A 270 13.03 21.29 -2.00
N LEU A 271 12.87 22.27 -2.91
CA LEU A 271 11.57 22.67 -3.44
C LEU A 271 11.01 21.60 -4.36
N THR A 272 11.85 21.00 -5.22
CA THR A 272 11.48 19.86 -6.06
C THR A 272 11.03 18.66 -5.22
N SER A 273 11.74 18.35 -4.13
CA SER A 273 11.35 17.26 -3.21
C SER A 273 9.97 17.46 -2.58
N ILE A 274 9.59 18.70 -2.26
CA ILE A 274 8.25 19.01 -1.73
C ILE A 274 7.17 18.85 -2.80
N ARG A 275 7.42 19.30 -4.04
CA ARG A 275 6.48 19.10 -5.17
C ARG A 275 6.29 17.63 -5.54
N ASP A 276 7.37 16.84 -5.46
CA ASP A 276 7.29 15.39 -5.67
C ASP A 276 6.46 14.72 -4.56
N LEU A 277 6.68 15.11 -3.30
CA LEU A 277 5.91 14.60 -2.17
C LEU A 277 4.42 14.94 -2.32
N GLU A 278 4.11 16.17 -2.70
CA GLU A 278 2.75 16.62 -3.02
C GLU A 278 2.09 15.72 -4.08
N THR A 279 2.77 15.50 -5.21
CA THR A 279 2.27 14.64 -6.29
C THR A 279 1.95 13.24 -5.77
N GLN A 280 2.86 12.68 -4.98
CA GLN A 280 2.69 11.35 -4.39
C GLN A 280 1.53 11.28 -3.39
N LEU A 281 1.32 12.34 -2.59
CA LEU A 281 0.19 12.43 -1.66
C LEU A 281 -1.14 12.55 -2.40
N ASN A 282 -1.19 13.30 -3.51
CA ASN A 282 -2.39 13.43 -4.34
C ASN A 282 -2.76 12.09 -5.00
N GLU A 283 -1.80 11.37 -5.59
CA GLU A 283 -2.03 10.04 -6.16
C GLU A 283 -2.62 9.08 -5.12
N ARG A 284 -2.10 9.10 -3.88
CA ARG A 284 -2.62 8.30 -2.77
C ARG A 284 -4.03 8.71 -2.35
N GLN A 285 -4.32 10.00 -2.33
CA GLN A 285 -5.64 10.51 -1.98
C GLN A 285 -6.69 10.11 -3.02
N GLU A 286 -6.33 10.14 -4.31
CA GLU A 286 -7.17 9.68 -5.41
C GLU A 286 -7.43 8.17 -5.31
N GLU A 287 -6.38 7.36 -5.10
CA GLU A 287 -6.51 5.91 -4.87
C GLU A 287 -7.44 5.64 -3.70
N LYS A 288 -7.21 6.28 -2.55
CA LYS A 288 -8.05 6.14 -1.36
C LYS A 288 -9.52 6.46 -1.66
N THR A 289 -9.78 7.54 -2.40
CA THR A 289 -11.14 7.94 -2.76
C THR A 289 -11.83 6.88 -3.63
N VAL A 290 -11.10 6.25 -4.55
CA VAL A 290 -11.63 5.15 -5.36
C VAL A 290 -11.88 3.90 -4.52
N VAL A 291 -10.94 3.54 -3.64
CA VAL A 291 -11.08 2.40 -2.70
C VAL A 291 -12.30 2.58 -1.81
N ASP A 292 -12.45 3.74 -1.18
CA ASP A 292 -13.58 4.04 -0.31
C ASP A 292 -14.93 3.91 -1.05
N ARG A 293 -14.99 4.29 -2.33
CA ARG A 293 -16.18 4.13 -3.19
C ARG A 293 -16.52 2.67 -3.50
N ILE A 294 -15.53 1.76 -3.49
CA ILE A 294 -15.72 0.35 -3.88
C ILE A 294 -15.55 -0.63 -2.71
N ASN A 295 -15.31 -0.15 -1.49
CA ASN A 295 -14.91 -0.92 -0.32
C ASN A 295 -15.83 -2.13 0.00
N ASP A 296 -17.15 -2.00 -0.22
CA ASP A 296 -18.09 -3.08 0.03
C ASP A 296 -18.10 -4.17 -1.05
N LYS A 297 -17.66 -3.85 -2.28
CA LYS A 297 -17.79 -4.73 -3.43
C LYS A 297 -16.90 -5.98 -3.34
N PRO A 298 -15.63 -5.92 -2.90
CA PRO A 298 -14.84 -7.12 -2.66
C PRO A 298 -15.51 -8.11 -1.70
N LYS A 299 -16.12 -7.62 -0.62
CA LYS A 299 -16.84 -8.45 0.34
C LYS A 299 -18.09 -9.10 -0.29
N GLN A 300 -18.85 -8.34 -1.08
CA GLN A 300 -20.01 -8.87 -1.81
C GLN A 300 -19.61 -9.96 -2.80
N LEU A 301 -18.51 -9.75 -3.55
CA LEU A 301 -17.98 -10.73 -4.49
C LEU A 301 -17.46 -11.99 -3.78
N SER A 302 -16.80 -11.83 -2.64
CA SER A 302 -16.39 -12.97 -1.80
C SER A 302 -17.58 -13.79 -1.32
N ASN A 303 -18.65 -13.13 -0.85
CA ASN A 303 -19.88 -13.81 -0.46
C ASN A 303 -20.57 -14.50 -1.65
N ALA A 304 -20.57 -13.87 -2.82
CA ALA A 304 -21.12 -14.46 -4.05
C ALA A 304 -20.34 -15.70 -4.51
N ALA A 305 -19.01 -15.69 -4.37
CA ALA A 305 -18.17 -16.85 -4.63
C ALA A 305 -18.52 -18.02 -3.68
N ALA A 306 -18.66 -17.74 -2.37
CA ALA A 306 -19.05 -18.75 -1.38
C ALA A 306 -20.47 -19.30 -1.63
N ALA A 307 -21.42 -18.44 -2.02
CA ALA A 307 -22.78 -18.85 -2.36
C ALA A 307 -22.81 -19.74 -3.61
N ALA A 308 -22.05 -19.38 -4.65
CA ALA A 308 -21.94 -20.17 -5.88
C ALA A 308 -21.40 -21.58 -5.63
N VAL A 309 -20.44 -21.69 -4.70
CA VAL A 309 -19.91 -22.95 -4.21
C VAL A 309 -20.97 -23.76 -3.48
N ALA A 310 -21.66 -23.17 -2.49
CA ALA A 310 -22.65 -23.87 -1.69
C ALA A 310 -23.86 -24.35 -2.52
N GLU A 311 -24.28 -23.56 -3.52
CA GLU A 311 -25.35 -23.94 -4.44
C GLU A 311 -24.97 -25.14 -5.31
N ALA A 312 -23.72 -25.20 -5.77
CA ALA A 312 -23.21 -26.34 -6.53
C ALA A 312 -23.14 -27.61 -5.65
N GLU A 313 -22.77 -27.49 -4.37
CA GLU A 313 -22.79 -28.62 -3.43
C GLU A 313 -24.22 -29.14 -3.18
N LYS A 314 -25.19 -28.23 -3.01
CA LYS A 314 -26.59 -28.60 -2.83
C LYS A 314 -27.15 -29.33 -4.06
N THR A 315 -26.85 -28.84 -5.26
CA THR A 315 -27.26 -29.47 -6.53
C THR A 315 -26.67 -30.87 -6.66
N ALA A 316 -25.40 -31.06 -6.30
CA ALA A 316 -24.75 -32.37 -6.27
C ALA A 316 -25.47 -33.38 -5.33
N SER A 317 -25.90 -32.90 -4.15
CA SER A 317 -26.64 -33.72 -3.19
C SER A 317 -28.04 -34.09 -3.69
N GLU A 318 -28.74 -33.17 -4.36
CA GLU A 318 -30.10 -33.40 -4.89
C GLU A 318 -30.10 -34.33 -6.11
N GLU A 319 -29.14 -34.22 -7.04
CA GLU A 319 -28.99 -35.13 -8.18
C GLU A 319 -28.64 -36.57 -7.73
N SER A 320 -27.83 -36.71 -6.67
CA SER A 320 -27.55 -38.02 -6.06
C SER A 320 -28.80 -38.66 -5.42
N SER A 321 -29.76 -37.83 -5.02
CA SER A 321 -31.03 -38.26 -4.40
C SER A 321 -32.10 -38.57 -5.45
N THR A 322 -32.12 -37.88 -6.59
CA THR A 322 -33.09 -38.09 -7.68
C THR A 322 -32.71 -39.22 -8.63
N ALA A 323 -31.40 -39.54 -8.77
CA ALA A 323 -30.96 -40.77 -9.45
C ALA A 323 -31.48 -42.05 -8.78
N ILE A 324 -31.93 -41.97 -7.52
CA ILE A 324 -32.52 -43.09 -6.77
C ILE A 324 -34.03 -43.27 -7.08
N ILE A 325 -34.72 -42.31 -7.70
CA ILE A 325 -36.19 -42.27 -7.76
C ILE A 325 -36.80 -42.70 -9.11
N ASN A 326 -36.02 -42.99 -10.16
CA ASN A 326 -36.58 -43.50 -11.43
C ASN A 326 -36.46 -45.04 -11.59
N GLY A 327 -37.18 -45.76 -10.72
CA GLY A 327 -38.06 -46.87 -11.12
C GLY A 327 -37.49 -48.28 -11.39
N LYS A 328 -37.35 -49.12 -10.35
CA LYS A 328 -38.16 -50.35 -10.13
C LYS A 328 -37.77 -51.10 -8.84
N THR A 329 -38.78 -51.28 -7.98
CA THR A 329 -38.96 -52.26 -6.88
C THR A 329 -37.92 -52.37 -5.76
N LYS A 330 -38.44 -52.19 -4.53
CA LYS A 330 -37.79 -52.46 -3.24
C LYS A 330 -37.36 -53.93 -3.14
N SER A 331 -36.07 -54.19 -3.34
CA SER A 331 -35.21 -55.11 -2.56
C SER A 331 -33.81 -55.11 -3.22
N ASN A 332 -32.74 -55.07 -2.43
CA ASN A 332 -31.33 -55.31 -2.85
C ASN A 332 -30.50 -54.23 -3.61
N VAL A 333 -30.72 -52.93 -3.41
CA VAL A 333 -29.84 -51.90 -4.02
C VAL A 333 -28.39 -51.86 -3.45
N LYS A 334 -28.16 -52.28 -2.20
CA LYS A 334 -26.80 -52.33 -1.64
C LYS A 334 -25.91 -53.44 -2.23
N THR A 335 -26.50 -54.46 -2.84
CA THR A 335 -25.76 -55.64 -3.33
C THR A 335 -25.13 -55.40 -4.70
N ALA A 336 -25.66 -54.45 -5.49
CA ALA A 336 -25.13 -54.15 -6.83
C ALA A 336 -23.95 -53.16 -6.84
N GLN A 337 -23.88 -52.23 -5.88
CA GLN A 337 -22.88 -51.15 -5.85
C GLN A 337 -21.47 -51.58 -5.38
N CYS A 338 -21.34 -52.72 -4.71
CA CYS A 338 -20.07 -53.22 -4.17
C CYS A 338 -19.47 -54.35 -5.00
N SER A 339 -19.58 -54.30 -6.34
CA SER A 339 -19.03 -55.31 -7.27
C SER A 339 -17.76 -54.84 -8.01
N ALA A 340 -17.18 -53.72 -7.57
CA ALA A 340 -15.99 -53.12 -8.18
C ALA A 340 -14.77 -54.06 -8.09
N LYS A 341 -13.94 -54.06 -9.15
CA LYS A 341 -12.75 -54.92 -9.27
C LYS A 341 -11.45 -54.28 -8.77
N THR A 342 -11.48 -53.01 -8.34
CA THR A 342 -10.29 -52.36 -7.78
C THR A 342 -10.56 -51.72 -6.42
N TYR A 343 -9.51 -51.63 -5.59
CA TYR A 343 -9.56 -50.98 -4.28
C TYR A 343 -10.08 -49.53 -4.37
N THR A 344 -9.53 -48.73 -5.29
CA THR A 344 -9.96 -47.33 -5.45
C THR A 344 -11.40 -47.19 -5.90
N THR A 345 -11.89 -48.07 -6.79
CA THR A 345 -13.30 -48.04 -7.20
C THR A 345 -14.23 -48.55 -6.11
N CYS A 346 -13.82 -49.56 -5.34
CA CYS A 346 -14.60 -50.12 -4.24
C CYS A 346 -14.77 -49.13 -3.07
N THR A 347 -13.67 -48.52 -2.62
CA THR A 347 -13.70 -47.54 -1.53
C THR A 347 -14.44 -46.27 -1.94
N ARG A 348 -14.31 -45.84 -3.20
CA ARG A 348 -15.08 -44.73 -3.78
C ARG A 348 -16.59 -44.98 -3.80
N ALA A 349 -17.02 -46.25 -3.85
CA ALA A 349 -18.42 -46.65 -3.74
C ALA A 349 -18.93 -46.78 -2.28
N GLY A 350 -18.09 -46.51 -1.27
CA GLY A 350 -18.46 -46.62 0.15
C GLY A 350 -18.49 -48.04 0.70
N CYS A 351 -17.95 -49.01 -0.05
CA CYS A 351 -17.91 -50.44 0.27
C CYS A 351 -16.62 -50.83 1.01
N LYS A 352 -16.59 -52.03 1.59
CA LYS A 352 -15.41 -52.63 2.23
C LYS A 352 -14.63 -53.43 1.20
N TRP A 353 -13.33 -53.18 1.07
CA TRP A 353 -12.42 -53.97 0.25
C TRP A 353 -11.73 -55.02 1.11
N GLU A 354 -11.75 -56.28 0.68
CA GLU A 354 -11.05 -57.40 1.32
C GLU A 354 -10.01 -57.94 0.32
N GLY A 355 -8.81 -57.38 0.35
CA GLY A 355 -7.71 -57.71 -0.56
C GLY A 355 -6.40 -57.06 -0.18
N THR A 356 -5.30 -57.63 -0.66
CA THR A 356 -3.93 -57.20 -0.34
C THR A 356 -3.34 -56.23 -1.37
N GLY A 357 -4.02 -56.02 -2.50
CA GLY A 357 -3.57 -55.12 -3.58
C GLY A 357 -4.70 -54.41 -4.30
N GLU A 358 -4.34 -53.54 -5.26
CA GLU A 358 -5.29 -52.70 -6.00
C GLU A 358 -6.29 -53.51 -6.84
N THR A 359 -5.91 -54.70 -7.33
CA THR A 359 -6.75 -55.58 -8.16
C THR A 359 -6.96 -56.98 -7.57
N GLU A 360 -6.24 -57.32 -6.50
CA GLU A 360 -6.32 -58.61 -5.80
C GLU A 360 -7.14 -58.43 -4.53
N GLY A 361 -8.45 -58.55 -4.67
CA GLY A 361 -9.38 -58.41 -3.56
C GLY A 361 -10.85 -58.49 -3.98
N THR A 362 -11.73 -58.56 -2.99
CA THR A 362 -13.18 -58.58 -3.20
C THR A 362 -13.82 -57.37 -2.52
N CYS A 363 -14.67 -56.65 -3.25
CA CYS A 363 -15.47 -55.57 -2.72
C CYS A 363 -16.77 -56.11 -2.11
N LYS A 364 -17.15 -55.68 -0.91
CA LYS A 364 -18.38 -56.11 -0.22
C LYS A 364 -19.10 -54.95 0.47
N PRO A 365 -20.44 -55.03 0.67
CA PRO A 365 -21.17 -54.08 1.50
C PRO A 365 -20.68 -54.09 2.95
N LYS A 366 -20.77 -52.95 3.65
CA LYS A 366 -20.53 -52.89 5.09
C LYS A 366 -21.76 -53.39 5.86
N ASP A 367 -21.55 -54.29 6.82
CA ASP A 367 -22.62 -54.77 7.70
C ASP A 367 -23.06 -53.68 8.69
N LYS A 368 -24.35 -53.70 9.06
CA LYS A 368 -24.90 -52.81 10.09
C LYS A 368 -24.51 -53.36 11.47
N GLU A 369 -23.92 -52.53 12.34
CA GLU A 369 -23.92 -52.82 13.79
C GLU A 369 -25.35 -52.69 14.32
N GLU A 370 -25.92 -53.81 14.77
CA GLU A 370 -27.13 -53.85 15.58
C GLU A 370 -26.82 -53.35 17.00
N LYS A 371 -27.54 -52.34 17.47
CA LYS A 371 -27.62 -52.03 18.91
C LYS A 371 -28.86 -52.70 19.48
N THR A 372 -28.64 -53.67 20.36
CA THR A 372 -29.63 -54.36 21.18
C THR A 372 -30.21 -53.45 22.27
N ASN A 373 -31.51 -53.57 22.50
CA ASN A 373 -32.29 -52.83 23.50
C ASN A 373 -32.19 -53.48 24.89
N ALA A 374 -32.16 -52.67 25.95
CA ALA A 374 -32.66 -53.02 27.28
C ALA A 374 -33.28 -51.77 27.94
N ALA A 375 -34.48 -51.93 28.51
CA ALA A 375 -35.34 -50.87 29.03
C ALA A 375 -35.66 -51.07 30.53
N GLY A 376 -35.94 -49.95 31.22
CA GLY A 376 -36.60 -49.82 32.54
C GLY A 376 -35.68 -49.27 33.65
N LYS A 377 -36.01 -48.23 34.44
CA LYS A 377 -37.28 -47.51 34.67
C LYS A 377 -37.07 -46.22 35.50
N GLU A 378 -37.87 -45.19 35.17
CA GLU A 378 -38.56 -44.15 36.01
C GLU A 378 -37.74 -43.21 36.96
N ALA A 379 -37.99 -41.88 37.08
CA ALA A 379 -39.16 -41.03 36.77
C ALA A 379 -38.85 -39.52 36.57
N ALA A 380 -39.68 -38.88 35.71
CA ALA A 380 -40.25 -37.50 35.66
C ALA A 380 -39.45 -36.26 36.16
N THR A 381 -39.27 -35.17 35.39
CA THR A 381 -40.32 -34.21 34.95
C THR A 381 -39.77 -33.16 33.94
N GLY A 382 -40.58 -32.74 32.94
CA GLY A 382 -40.66 -31.35 32.46
C GLY A 382 -39.78 -30.83 31.29
N CYS A 383 -40.31 -30.89 30.06
CA CYS A 383 -40.06 -30.05 28.86
C CYS A 383 -38.67 -29.42 28.55
N ALA A 384 -38.01 -29.89 27.48
CA ALA A 384 -37.05 -29.10 26.70
C ALA A 384 -37.24 -29.29 25.19
N LYS A 385 -37.36 -28.16 24.48
CA LYS A 385 -37.45 -28.03 23.01
C LYS A 385 -36.06 -27.99 22.36
N ASN A 386 -36.04 -28.36 21.08
CA ASN A 386 -35.00 -28.29 20.04
C ASN A 386 -33.85 -27.24 20.14
N GLU A 387 -32.65 -27.73 19.73
CA GLU A 387 -31.53 -27.07 19.00
C GLU A 387 -30.68 -25.95 19.67
N PRO A 388 -29.46 -25.58 19.17
CA PRO A 388 -28.69 -26.07 18.01
C PRO A 388 -27.15 -26.28 18.20
N ILE A 389 -26.59 -27.02 17.24
CA ILE A 389 -25.29 -26.86 16.54
C ILE A 389 -24.42 -25.67 17.01
N ARG A 390 -23.47 -25.97 17.92
CA ARG A 390 -22.55 -25.00 18.53
C ARG A 390 -21.18 -24.71 17.86
N PRO A 391 -20.77 -25.26 16.69
CA PRO A 391 -19.51 -24.81 16.06
C PRO A 391 -19.64 -23.67 15.03
N LEU A 392 -20.83 -23.40 14.46
CA LEU A 392 -20.98 -22.54 13.27
C LEU A 392 -20.92 -21.02 13.51
N VAL A 393 -20.82 -20.57 14.77
CA VAL A 393 -20.84 -19.14 15.11
C VAL A 393 -19.45 -18.56 15.40
N LYS A 394 -18.48 -19.38 15.83
CA LYS A 394 -17.10 -18.91 16.09
C LYS A 394 -16.28 -18.72 14.81
N THR A 395 -16.56 -19.49 13.76
CA THR A 395 -15.89 -19.41 12.44
C THR A 395 -16.34 -18.20 11.59
N LYS A 396 -17.56 -17.68 11.80
CA LYS A 396 -18.09 -16.52 11.06
C LYS A 396 -17.43 -15.18 11.42
N LYS A 397 -16.85 -15.03 12.62
CA LYS A 397 -16.26 -13.76 13.11
C LYS A 397 -14.79 -13.57 12.73
N GLN A 398 -14.05 -14.64 12.41
CA GLN A 398 -12.62 -14.57 12.07
C GLN A 398 -12.34 -14.47 10.56
N ALA A 399 -13.24 -14.95 9.69
CA ALA A 399 -13.11 -14.81 8.24
C ALA A 399 -13.35 -13.37 7.75
N THR A 400 -14.22 -12.62 8.45
CA THR A 400 -14.42 -11.18 8.18
C THR A 400 -13.27 -10.33 8.69
N SER A 401 -12.45 -10.83 9.63
CA SER A 401 -11.35 -10.08 10.23
C SER A 401 -10.11 -10.02 9.32
N LYS A 402 -9.80 -11.07 8.54
CA LYS A 402 -8.58 -11.11 7.70
C LYS A 402 -8.69 -10.45 6.33
N ILE A 403 -9.87 -10.44 5.71
CA ILE A 403 -10.12 -9.64 4.50
C ILE A 403 -10.21 -8.14 4.85
N VAL A 404 -10.61 -7.81 6.09
CA VAL A 404 -10.65 -6.44 6.61
C VAL A 404 -9.29 -5.99 7.19
N HIS A 405 -8.44 -6.91 7.70
CA HIS A 405 -7.16 -6.55 8.32
C HIS A 405 -6.01 -6.29 7.35
N LEU A 406 -6.07 -6.80 6.12
CA LEU A 406 -5.05 -6.47 5.12
C LEU A 406 -5.20 -5.04 4.56
N GLU A 407 -6.38 -4.43 4.67
CA GLU A 407 -6.61 -3.03 4.24
C GLU A 407 -6.77 -2.02 5.39
N ARG A 408 -7.00 -2.43 6.64
CA ARG A 408 -7.14 -1.49 7.78
C ARG A 408 -5.90 -1.33 8.68
N GLY A 409 -4.76 -1.90 8.31
CA GLY A 409 -3.60 -1.99 9.22
C GLY A 409 -2.54 -0.90 9.14
N LYS A 410 -2.51 -0.02 8.12
CA LYS A 410 -1.39 0.94 7.95
C LYS A 410 -1.73 2.35 7.42
N ILE A 411 -3.01 2.72 7.29
CA ILE A 411 -3.40 4.06 6.81
C ILE A 411 -4.37 4.73 7.80
N MET A 412 -4.04 4.70 9.09
CA MET A 412 -4.65 5.59 10.08
C MET A 412 -3.57 6.12 11.02
N SER A 413 -2.81 7.06 10.49
CA SER A 413 -2.16 8.20 11.14
C SER A 413 -1.69 9.08 9.98
N LEU A 414 -1.97 10.38 10.01
CA LEU A 414 -1.99 11.34 8.89
C LEU A 414 -3.34 11.60 8.21
N THR A 415 -4.43 11.49 8.95
CA THR A 415 -5.56 12.44 8.87
C THR A 415 -5.97 12.75 10.28
#